data_AF-A0A3P8SWF3-F1
#
_entry.id   AF-A0A3P8SWF3-F1
#
_cell.length_a   1.000
_cell.length_b   1.000
_cell.length_c   1.000
_cell.angle_alpha   90.00
_cell.angle_beta   90.00
_cell.angle_gamma   90.00
#
_symmetry.space_group_name_H-M   'P 1'
#
loop_
_entity.id
_entity.type
_entity.pdbx_description
1 polymer ?
#
loop_
_entity_poly.entity_id
_entity_poly.type
_entity_poly.pdbx_seq_one_letter_code
_entity_poly.pdbx_strand_id
1 'polypeptide(L)'
;MDLKEESLQQFARKTSLHGLVHVVNKGCSGIHRCLWTFAFIGCLSLFVYHSISGIVYYFQYHHITKLEEKVVSEKTVPAFTFCNINPLRKSALTACDIEHLREIWHIPAEHIEDITSTLYEMNRESFKYLNGTKAELPFCGQFDWKKLYDRSAHRLWDMNGTPPEICATLVFSLLRIESAIKNEIAHTHMKYCKNERFESL
;
A
#
# COMPACT_ATOMS: atom_id res chain seq x y z
N MET A 1 53.84 -50.75 9.35
CA MET A 1 52.86 -49.67 9.60
C MET A 1 53.37 -48.30 9.10
N ASP A 2 54.64 -48.19 8.70
CA ASP A 2 55.33 -46.92 8.38
C ASP A 2 54.93 -46.22 7.08
N LEU A 3 54.63 -46.95 6.00
CA LEU A 3 54.34 -46.35 4.68
C LEU A 3 53.14 -45.39 4.69
N LYS A 4 52.10 -45.72 5.46
CA LYS A 4 50.88 -44.90 5.54
C LYS A 4 51.13 -43.61 6.30
N GLU A 5 51.99 -43.64 7.31
CA GLU A 5 52.28 -42.48 8.14
C GLU A 5 53.22 -41.47 7.47
N GLU A 6 54.20 -41.92 6.69
CA GLU A 6 55.02 -41.01 5.88
C GLU A 6 54.18 -40.26 4.84
N SER A 7 53.23 -40.97 4.19
CA SER A 7 52.34 -40.35 3.20
C SER A 7 51.47 -39.24 3.81
N LEU A 8 51.00 -39.44 5.05
CA LEU A 8 50.15 -38.47 5.76
C LEU A 8 50.94 -37.24 6.20
N GLN A 9 52.18 -37.40 6.67
CA GLN A 9 53.04 -36.26 6.99
C GLN A 9 53.41 -35.44 5.76
N GLN A 10 53.69 -36.11 4.65
CA GLN A 10 54.03 -35.44 3.40
C GLN A 10 52.82 -34.67 2.84
N PHE A 11 51.62 -35.22 2.98
CA PHE A 11 50.38 -34.52 2.66
C PHE A 11 50.13 -33.32 3.59
N ALA A 12 50.29 -33.49 4.91
CA ALA A 12 50.08 -32.43 5.88
C ALA A 12 50.99 -31.22 5.65
N ARG A 13 52.21 -31.42 5.15
CA ARG A 13 53.15 -30.35 4.78
C ARG A 13 52.82 -29.65 3.46
N LYS A 14 52.07 -30.29 2.57
CA LYS A 14 51.71 -29.76 1.25
C LYS A 14 50.35 -29.07 1.21
N THR A 15 49.50 -29.29 2.23
CA THR A 15 48.21 -28.61 2.32
C THR A 15 48.36 -27.18 2.83
N SER A 16 47.45 -26.29 2.42
CA SER A 16 47.29 -24.94 2.97
C SER A 16 46.56 -24.92 4.31
N LEU A 17 46.12 -26.09 4.81
CA LEU A 17 45.40 -26.21 6.06
C LEU A 17 46.35 -25.98 7.25
N HIS A 18 46.26 -24.79 7.83
CA HIS A 18 47.08 -24.37 8.96
C HIS A 18 46.80 -25.26 10.18
N GLY A 19 47.86 -25.70 10.86
CA GLY A 19 47.76 -26.54 12.07
C GLY A 19 47.86 -28.05 11.82
N LEU A 20 47.56 -28.55 10.62
CA LEU A 20 47.62 -30.00 10.33
C LEU A 20 49.05 -30.56 10.44
N VAL A 21 50.05 -29.76 10.07
CA VAL A 21 51.48 -30.12 10.22
C VAL A 21 51.83 -30.38 11.69
N HIS A 22 51.33 -29.59 12.64
CA HIS A 22 51.67 -29.72 14.06
C HIS A 22 51.00 -30.93 14.72
N VAL A 23 49.84 -31.35 14.20
CA VAL A 23 49.12 -32.55 14.64
C VAL A 23 49.87 -33.82 14.20
N VAL A 24 50.31 -33.87 12.93
CA VAL A 24 50.94 -35.08 12.36
C VAL A 24 52.46 -35.14 12.61
N ASN A 25 53.11 -34.06 13.07
CA ASN A 25 54.54 -34.04 13.34
C ASN A 25 54.95 -34.94 14.52
N LYS A 26 55.73 -36.00 14.24
CA LYS A 26 56.27 -36.94 15.25
C LYS A 26 57.48 -36.42 16.04
N GLY A 27 58.10 -35.31 15.62
CA GLY A 27 59.30 -34.76 16.25
C GLY A 27 59.08 -33.96 17.55
N CYS A 28 57.83 -33.80 18.01
CA CYS A 28 57.48 -33.01 19.20
C CYS A 28 56.85 -33.88 20.29
N SER A 29 56.90 -33.40 21.55
CA SER A 29 56.31 -34.09 22.71
C SER A 29 54.82 -34.37 22.53
N GLY A 30 54.33 -35.49 23.08
CA GLY A 30 52.93 -35.91 22.92
C GLY A 30 51.90 -34.87 23.41
N ILE A 31 52.23 -34.12 24.46
CA ILE A 31 51.38 -33.04 25.00
C ILE A 31 51.18 -31.92 23.99
N HIS A 32 52.25 -31.51 23.31
CA HIS A 32 52.18 -30.48 22.27
C HIS A 32 51.24 -30.91 21.14
N ARG A 33 51.31 -32.18 20.73
CA ARG A 33 50.41 -32.73 19.70
C ARG A 33 48.95 -32.76 20.17
N CYS A 34 48.69 -33.14 21.43
CA CYS A 34 47.34 -33.10 22.00
C CYS A 34 46.76 -31.68 21.98
N LEU A 35 47.53 -30.69 22.45
CA LEU A 35 47.09 -29.28 22.45
C LEU A 35 46.77 -28.77 21.05
N TRP A 36 47.65 -29.03 20.06
CA TRP A 36 47.40 -28.66 18.67
C TRP A 36 46.21 -29.40 18.05
N THR A 37 45.98 -30.65 18.44
CA THR A 37 44.83 -31.43 17.98
C THR A 37 43.54 -30.84 18.52
N PHE A 38 43.47 -30.52 19.81
CA PHE A 38 42.30 -29.87 20.41
C PHE A 38 42.05 -28.48 19.80
N ALA A 39 43.09 -27.67 19.62
CA ALA A 39 42.98 -26.37 18.99
C ALA A 39 42.45 -26.49 17.54
N PHE A 40 43.00 -27.43 16.76
CA PHE A 40 42.58 -27.67 15.39
C PHE A 40 41.12 -28.12 15.29
N ILE A 41 40.71 -29.09 16.12
CA ILE A 41 39.32 -29.56 16.18
C ILE A 41 38.38 -28.45 16.63
N GLY A 42 38.78 -27.65 17.62
CA GLY A 42 38.02 -26.49 18.09
C GLY A 42 37.79 -25.47 16.99
N CYS A 43 38.86 -25.06 16.28
CA CYS A 43 38.76 -24.13 15.15
C CYS A 43 37.89 -24.68 14.02
N LEU A 44 38.02 -25.98 13.68
CA LEU A 44 37.19 -26.62 12.66
C LEU A 44 35.71 -26.64 13.06
N SER A 45 35.42 -26.94 14.32
CA SER A 45 34.05 -27.00 14.85
C SER A 45 33.39 -25.63 14.83
N LEU A 46 34.10 -24.58 15.27
CA LEU A 46 33.63 -23.19 15.21
C LEU A 46 33.40 -22.74 13.76
N PHE A 47 34.33 -23.06 12.86
CA PHE A 47 34.19 -22.74 11.44
C PHE A 47 32.94 -23.37 10.83
N VAL A 48 32.69 -24.66 11.09
CA VAL A 48 31.50 -25.37 10.60
C VAL A 48 30.23 -24.76 11.22
N TYR A 49 30.21 -24.51 12.51
CA TYR A 49 29.07 -23.90 13.20
C TYR A 49 28.69 -22.52 12.62
N HIS A 50 29.68 -21.65 12.45
CA HIS A 50 29.45 -20.33 11.84
C HIS A 50 29.02 -20.42 10.38
N SER A 51 29.59 -21.36 9.61
CA SER A 51 29.22 -21.58 8.21
C SER A 51 27.75 -22.02 8.08
N ILE A 52 27.32 -23.01 8.88
CA ILE A 52 25.92 -23.48 8.88
C ILE A 52 24.99 -22.35 9.32
N SER A 53 25.35 -21.61 10.37
CA SER A 53 24.54 -20.49 10.86
C SER A 53 24.36 -19.41 9.79
N GLY A 54 25.41 -19.08 9.04
CA GLY A 54 25.36 -18.16 7.92
C GLY A 54 24.48 -18.66 6.77
N ILE A 55 24.56 -19.95 6.44
CA ILE A 55 23.72 -20.58 5.40
C ILE A 55 22.24 -20.55 5.81
N VAL A 56 21.93 -20.92 7.06
CA VAL A 56 20.56 -20.87 7.60
C VAL A 56 20.03 -19.44 7.57
N TYR A 57 20.82 -18.46 7.99
CA TYR A 57 20.44 -17.04 7.95
C TYR A 57 20.18 -16.56 6.52
N TYR A 58 21.02 -16.96 5.55
CA TYR A 58 20.81 -16.66 4.14
C TYR A 58 19.46 -17.19 3.64
N PHE A 59 19.11 -18.43 3.98
CA PHE A 59 17.83 -19.04 3.58
C PHE A 59 16.61 -18.53 4.36
N GLN A 60 16.79 -17.69 5.38
CA GLN A 60 15.68 -16.99 6.05
C GLN A 60 15.18 -15.78 5.25
N TYR A 61 15.85 -15.41 4.14
CA TYR A 61 15.43 -14.32 3.24
C TYR A 61 15.08 -13.01 3.97
N HIS A 62 15.93 -12.64 4.94
CA HIS A 62 15.73 -11.41 5.70
C HIS A 62 15.89 -10.20 4.78
N HIS A 63 14.87 -9.35 4.70
CA HIS A 63 14.88 -8.13 3.91
C HIS A 63 14.90 -6.91 4.83
N ILE A 64 15.77 -5.96 4.51
CA ILE A 64 15.83 -4.66 5.17
C ILE A 64 15.39 -3.62 4.16
N THR A 65 14.35 -2.86 4.50
CA THR A 65 13.86 -1.78 3.64
C THR A 65 14.57 -0.49 4.02
N LYS A 66 15.32 0.08 3.07
CA LYS A 66 15.88 1.43 3.22
C LYS A 66 14.88 2.44 2.65
N LEU A 67 14.41 3.34 3.51
CA LEU A 67 13.56 4.45 3.09
C LEU A 67 14.43 5.66 2.75
N GLU A 68 14.25 6.20 1.56
CA GLU A 68 14.92 7.42 1.11
C GLU A 68 13.87 8.41 0.60
N GLU A 69 13.89 9.64 1.11
CA GLU A 69 13.12 10.73 0.56
C GLU A 69 13.92 11.39 -0.57
N LYS A 70 13.46 11.24 -1.81
CA LYS A 70 14.07 11.88 -2.98
C LYS A 70 13.17 13.01 -3.44
N VAL A 71 13.73 14.22 -3.44
CA VAL A 71 13.07 15.38 -4.06
C VAL A 71 13.21 15.25 -5.57
N VAL A 72 12.09 15.08 -6.27
CA VAL A 72 12.04 14.94 -7.72
C VAL A 72 11.38 16.18 -8.31
N SER A 73 12.01 16.80 -9.31
CA SER A 73 11.53 18.04 -9.95
C SER A 73 10.21 17.88 -10.70
N GLU A 74 9.87 16.66 -11.11
CA GLU A 74 8.63 16.33 -11.79
C GLU A 74 8.03 15.05 -11.18
N LYS A 75 6.79 15.15 -10.68
CA LYS A 75 6.05 14.03 -10.11
C LYS A 75 4.71 13.94 -10.82
N THR A 76 4.35 12.74 -11.28
CA THR A 76 3.03 12.49 -11.87
C THR A 76 1.94 12.79 -10.84
N VAL A 77 0.98 13.64 -11.23
CA VAL A 77 -0.19 13.93 -10.41
C VAL A 77 -1.01 12.63 -10.24
N PRO A 78 -1.38 12.25 -9.01
CA PRO A 78 -2.19 11.05 -8.78
C PRO A 78 -3.63 11.28 -9.27
N ALA A 79 -4.35 10.19 -9.53
CA ALA A 79 -5.78 10.27 -9.76
C ALA A 79 -6.49 10.72 -8.46
N PHE A 80 -7.24 11.82 -8.55
CA PHE A 80 -8.11 12.26 -7.46
C PHE A 80 -9.53 11.74 -7.70
N THR A 81 -10.07 11.03 -6.71
CA THR A 81 -11.44 10.52 -6.74
C THR A 81 -12.26 11.24 -5.68
N PHE A 82 -13.28 11.98 -6.10
CA PHE A 82 -14.23 12.63 -5.20
C PHE A 82 -15.59 11.93 -5.31
N CYS A 83 -16.21 11.65 -4.16
CA CYS A 83 -17.56 11.11 -4.07
C CYS A 83 -18.37 11.97 -3.11
N ASN A 84 -19.63 12.21 -3.43
CA ASN A 84 -20.55 12.82 -2.48
C ASN A 84 -20.93 11.77 -1.43
N ILE A 85 -20.86 12.15 -0.15
CA ILE A 85 -21.25 11.30 0.97
C ILE A 85 -22.71 10.86 0.85
N ASN A 86 -23.56 11.71 0.28
CA ASN A 86 -24.92 11.32 -0.06
C ASN A 86 -24.91 10.52 -1.39
N PRO A 87 -25.20 9.22 -1.39
CA PRO A 87 -25.13 8.40 -2.59
C PRO A 87 -26.25 8.74 -3.59
N LEU A 88 -27.44 9.13 -3.11
CA LEU A 88 -28.62 9.34 -3.95
C LEU A 88 -29.36 10.64 -3.62
N ARG A 89 -29.83 11.34 -4.65
CA ARG A 89 -30.66 12.53 -4.53
C ARG A 89 -32.08 12.15 -4.17
N LYS A 90 -32.57 12.67 -3.05
CA LYS A 90 -33.95 12.44 -2.59
C LYS A 90 -34.99 12.82 -3.65
N SER A 91 -34.77 13.91 -4.40
CA SER A 91 -35.68 14.38 -5.46
C SER A 91 -35.78 13.45 -6.67
N ALA A 92 -34.81 12.56 -6.88
CA ALA A 92 -34.75 11.65 -8.02
C ALA A 92 -35.16 10.21 -7.67
N LEU A 93 -35.56 9.95 -6.42
CA LEU A 93 -36.05 8.65 -5.96
C LEU A 93 -37.56 8.52 -6.22
N THR A 94 -37.98 7.32 -6.60
CA THR A 94 -39.40 6.95 -6.75
C THR A 94 -39.85 6.06 -5.60
N ALA A 95 -41.17 5.91 -5.42
CA ALA A 95 -41.73 5.02 -4.40
C ALA A 95 -41.25 3.57 -4.57
N CYS A 96 -41.16 3.07 -5.80
CA CYS A 96 -40.61 1.74 -6.07
C CYS A 96 -39.12 1.61 -5.75
N ASP A 97 -38.32 2.67 -5.91
CA ASP A 97 -36.90 2.61 -5.53
C ASP A 97 -36.78 2.46 -4.00
N ILE A 98 -37.62 3.16 -3.24
CA ILE A 98 -37.60 3.13 -1.78
C ILE A 98 -38.06 1.78 -1.25
N GLU A 99 -39.07 1.18 -1.87
CA GLU A 99 -39.50 -0.17 -1.48
C GLU A 99 -38.38 -1.20 -1.65
N HIS A 100 -37.65 -1.15 -2.77
CA HIS A 100 -36.49 -2.03 -2.99
C HIS A 100 -35.30 -1.71 -2.07
N LEU A 101 -35.12 -0.45 -1.70
CA LEU A 101 -34.00 -0.02 -0.85
C LEU A 101 -34.29 -0.16 0.65
N ARG A 102 -35.56 -0.36 1.04
CA ARG A 102 -36.03 -0.47 2.43
C ARG A 102 -35.20 -1.46 3.25
N GLU A 103 -34.98 -2.64 2.69
CA GLU A 103 -34.24 -3.71 3.38
C GLU A 103 -32.75 -3.37 3.54
N ILE A 104 -32.16 -2.74 2.54
CA ILE A 104 -30.72 -2.42 2.49
C ILE A 104 -30.37 -1.21 3.34
N TRP A 105 -31.27 -0.23 3.40
CA TRP A 105 -31.11 0.96 4.23
C TRP A 105 -31.70 0.82 5.62
N HIS A 106 -32.21 -0.36 5.96
CA HIS A 106 -32.85 -0.65 7.25
C HIS A 106 -33.89 0.42 7.63
N ILE A 107 -34.69 0.87 6.67
CA ILE A 107 -35.70 1.90 6.92
C ILE A 107 -36.85 1.26 7.71
N PRO A 108 -37.14 1.71 8.95
CA PRO A 108 -38.24 1.18 9.74
C PRO A 108 -39.58 1.51 9.09
N ALA A 109 -40.56 0.61 9.16
CA ALA A 109 -41.87 0.77 8.49
C ALA A 109 -42.60 2.07 8.87
N GLU A 110 -42.44 2.55 10.11
CA GLU A 110 -42.99 3.82 10.60
C GLU A 110 -42.47 5.04 9.84
N HIS A 111 -41.20 5.03 9.41
CA HIS A 111 -40.61 6.12 8.65
C HIS A 111 -40.95 6.06 7.16
N ILE A 112 -41.52 4.96 6.67
CA ILE A 112 -41.85 4.82 5.24
C ILE A 112 -43.08 5.65 4.90
N GLU A 113 -44.09 5.67 5.77
CA GLU A 113 -45.27 6.51 5.55
C GLU A 113 -44.91 8.00 5.54
N ASP A 114 -43.95 8.41 6.37
CA ASP A 114 -43.46 9.80 6.47
C ASP A 114 -42.50 10.18 5.33
N ILE A 115 -41.62 9.28 4.92
CA ILE A 115 -40.75 9.48 3.74
C ILE A 115 -41.60 9.52 2.46
N THR A 116 -42.58 8.62 2.35
CA THR A 116 -43.47 8.55 1.18
C THR A 116 -44.37 9.79 1.11
N SER A 117 -44.88 10.30 2.23
CA SER A 117 -45.65 11.55 2.28
C SER A 117 -44.79 12.78 1.95
N THR A 118 -43.54 12.83 2.45
CA THR A 118 -42.58 13.90 2.14
C THR A 118 -42.22 13.91 0.66
N LEU A 119 -42.02 12.73 0.05
CA LEU A 119 -41.73 12.62 -1.38
C LEU A 119 -42.96 12.87 -2.25
N TYR A 120 -44.16 12.54 -1.76
CA TYR A 120 -45.43 12.88 -2.39
C TYR A 120 -45.61 14.40 -2.48
N GLU A 121 -45.27 15.14 -1.43
CA GLU A 121 -45.31 16.60 -1.41
C GLU A 121 -44.20 17.24 -2.27
N MET A 122 -42.98 16.72 -2.21
CA MET A 122 -41.84 17.23 -3.00
C MET A 122 -41.97 16.98 -4.51
N ASN A 123 -42.74 15.96 -4.91
CA ASN A 123 -42.84 15.50 -6.30
C ASN A 123 -44.29 15.55 -6.84
N ARG A 124 -45.11 16.48 -6.29
CA ARG A 124 -46.53 16.68 -6.60
C ARG A 124 -46.86 16.75 -8.10
N GLU A 125 -45.95 17.30 -8.91
CA GLU A 125 -46.09 17.39 -10.37
C GLU A 125 -45.77 16.06 -11.08
N SER A 126 -44.80 15.28 -10.59
CA SER A 126 -44.39 13.99 -11.17
C SER A 126 -45.39 12.86 -10.86
N PHE A 127 -46.14 12.98 -9.75
CA PHE A 127 -47.19 12.03 -9.35
C PHE A 127 -48.55 12.28 -10.01
N LYS A 128 -48.68 13.28 -10.89
CA LYS A 128 -49.93 13.58 -11.61
C LYS A 128 -50.45 12.42 -12.48
N TYR A 129 -49.60 11.43 -12.76
CA TYR A 129 -49.96 10.20 -13.48
C TYR A 129 -50.32 9.01 -12.57
N LEU A 130 -50.24 9.17 -11.24
CA LEU A 130 -50.66 8.17 -10.27
C LEU A 130 -51.93 8.64 -9.56
N ASN A 131 -53.03 8.74 -10.32
CA ASN A 131 -54.38 8.73 -9.76
C ASN A 131 -54.74 7.28 -9.36
N GLY A 132 -54.05 6.76 -8.35
CA GLY A 132 -54.32 5.47 -7.73
C GLY A 132 -54.69 5.67 -6.27
N THR A 133 -55.93 5.37 -5.92
CA THR A 133 -56.43 5.34 -4.54
C THR A 133 -55.59 4.40 -3.68
N LYS A 134 -54.94 4.92 -2.63
CA LYS A 134 -54.40 4.37 -1.37
C LYS A 134 -54.30 2.83 -1.09
N ALA A 135 -54.33 1.95 -2.07
CA ALA A 135 -54.19 0.51 -1.95
C ALA A 135 -53.58 0.02 -3.28
N GLU A 136 -52.56 -0.83 -3.20
CA GLU A 136 -51.68 -1.26 -4.32
C GLU A 136 -50.58 -0.24 -4.64
N LEU A 137 -49.47 -0.31 -3.88
CA LEU A 137 -48.16 0.01 -4.45
C LEU A 137 -48.08 -0.70 -5.81
N PRO A 138 -47.79 -0.01 -6.93
CA PRO A 138 -47.74 -0.66 -8.23
C PRO A 138 -46.73 -1.79 -8.15
N PHE A 139 -47.04 -2.94 -8.76
CA PHE A 139 -46.10 -4.05 -8.89
C PHE A 139 -44.76 -3.50 -9.40
N CYS A 140 -43.80 -3.33 -8.50
CA CYS A 140 -42.52 -2.75 -8.86
C CYS A 140 -41.82 -3.79 -9.73
N GLY A 141 -41.57 -3.42 -10.98
CA GLY A 141 -40.87 -4.29 -11.92
C GLY A 141 -39.45 -4.59 -11.45
N GLN A 142 -38.72 -5.37 -12.25
CA GLN A 142 -37.35 -5.76 -11.95
C GLN A 142 -36.46 -4.55 -11.58
N PHE A 143 -35.79 -4.65 -10.45
CA PHE A 143 -34.87 -3.63 -9.94
C PHE A 143 -33.50 -3.72 -10.61
N ASP A 144 -32.94 -2.58 -11.00
CA ASP A 144 -31.61 -2.45 -11.62
C ASP A 144 -30.82 -1.34 -10.93
N TRP A 145 -29.74 -1.73 -10.26
CA TRP A 145 -28.81 -0.83 -9.58
C TRP A 145 -28.20 0.21 -10.51
N LYS A 146 -27.82 -0.17 -11.73
CA LYS A 146 -27.20 0.75 -12.68
C LYS A 146 -28.18 1.85 -13.05
N LYS A 147 -29.43 1.47 -13.36
CA LYS A 147 -30.51 2.42 -13.67
C LYS A 147 -30.85 3.33 -12.50
N LEU A 148 -30.80 2.83 -11.26
CA LEU A 148 -30.96 3.65 -10.07
C LEU A 148 -29.83 4.69 -9.97
N TYR A 149 -28.57 4.27 -9.94
CA TYR A 149 -27.42 5.16 -9.80
C TYR A 149 -27.32 6.17 -10.95
N ASP A 150 -27.53 5.76 -12.21
CA ASP A 150 -27.47 6.66 -13.38
C ASP A 150 -28.49 7.82 -13.29
N ARG A 151 -29.64 7.58 -12.64
CA ARG A 151 -30.71 8.56 -12.44
C ARG A 151 -30.52 9.37 -11.16
N SER A 152 -30.34 8.70 -10.03
CA SER A 152 -30.45 9.30 -8.70
C SER A 152 -29.12 9.72 -8.10
N ALA A 153 -27.97 9.25 -8.60
CA ALA A 153 -26.68 9.75 -8.16
C ALA A 153 -26.55 11.26 -8.45
N HIS A 154 -25.74 11.92 -7.64
CA HIS A 154 -25.43 13.31 -7.88
C HIS A 154 -24.50 13.46 -9.07
N ARG A 155 -24.79 14.45 -9.91
CA ARG A 155 -23.96 14.78 -11.06
C ARG A 155 -22.93 15.83 -10.66
N LEU A 156 -21.73 15.70 -11.20
CA LEU A 156 -20.61 16.59 -10.84
C LEU A 156 -20.91 18.07 -11.13
N TRP A 157 -21.59 18.36 -12.24
CA TRP A 157 -21.96 19.72 -12.64
C TRP A 157 -23.05 20.34 -11.75
N ASP A 158 -23.90 19.52 -11.13
CA ASP A 158 -24.95 19.99 -10.20
C ASP A 158 -24.35 20.38 -8.83
N MET A 159 -23.17 19.86 -8.48
CA MET A 159 -22.51 20.14 -7.19
C MET A 159 -21.63 21.39 -7.22
N ASN A 160 -20.97 21.66 -8.36
CA ASN A 160 -19.93 22.68 -8.42
C ASN A 160 -20.42 24.04 -8.97
N GLY A 161 -21.72 24.20 -9.20
CA GLY A 161 -22.33 25.45 -9.68
C GLY A 161 -21.70 26.04 -10.95
N THR A 162 -20.92 25.25 -11.69
CA THR A 162 -20.10 25.70 -12.81
C THR A 162 -20.68 25.15 -14.11
N PRO A 163 -20.93 26.01 -15.12
CA PRO A 163 -21.37 25.57 -16.45
C PRO A 163 -20.44 24.49 -17.03
N PRO A 164 -20.96 23.55 -17.84
CA PRO A 164 -20.18 22.44 -18.39
C PRO A 164 -18.94 22.87 -19.19
N GLU A 165 -18.93 24.06 -19.78
CA GLU A 165 -17.75 24.63 -20.46
C GLU A 165 -16.58 24.93 -19.50
N ILE A 166 -16.86 25.21 -18.23
CA ILE A 166 -15.84 25.46 -17.19
C ILE A 166 -15.26 24.14 -16.66
N CYS A 167 -15.96 23.02 -16.78
CA CYS A 167 -15.48 21.72 -16.30
C CYS A 167 -14.32 21.19 -17.17
N ALA A 168 -14.35 21.45 -18.48
CA ALA A 168 -13.18 21.27 -19.34
C ALA A 168 -12.01 22.16 -18.86
N THR A 169 -12.30 23.38 -18.43
CA THR A 169 -11.32 24.31 -17.83
C THR A 169 -10.81 23.87 -16.45
N LEU A 170 -11.53 23.03 -15.68
CA LEU A 170 -11.04 22.45 -14.42
C LEU A 170 -10.01 21.35 -14.63
N VAL A 171 -10.10 20.59 -15.73
CA VAL A 171 -9.00 19.71 -16.17
C VAL A 171 -7.75 20.55 -16.48
N PHE A 172 -7.93 21.71 -17.16
CA PHE A 172 -6.84 22.67 -17.37
C PHE A 172 -6.38 23.39 -16.08
N SER A 173 -7.26 23.58 -15.11
CA SER A 173 -6.93 24.21 -13.82
C SER A 173 -6.20 23.25 -12.90
N LEU A 174 -6.47 21.94 -12.96
CA LEU A 174 -5.65 20.91 -12.31
C LEU A 174 -4.24 20.85 -12.91
N LEU A 175 -4.09 21.03 -14.23
CA LEU A 175 -2.79 21.26 -14.87
C LEU A 175 -2.13 22.58 -14.42
N ARG A 176 -2.91 23.64 -14.16
CA ARG A 176 -2.37 24.87 -13.55
C ARG A 176 -2.03 24.71 -12.06
N ILE A 177 -2.73 23.88 -11.31
CA ILE A 177 -2.37 23.51 -9.94
C ILE A 177 -1.05 22.76 -9.96
N GLU A 178 -0.81 21.89 -10.94
CA GLU A 178 0.50 21.27 -11.16
C GLU A 178 1.60 22.32 -11.39
N SER A 179 1.35 23.34 -12.23
CA SER A 179 2.27 24.47 -12.43
C SER A 179 2.43 25.39 -11.21
N ALA A 180 1.36 25.63 -10.45
CA ALA A 180 1.37 26.50 -9.27
C ALA A 180 2.07 25.81 -8.09
N ILE A 181 1.82 24.52 -7.87
CA ILE A 181 2.54 23.70 -6.89
C ILE A 181 4.04 23.62 -7.28
N LYS A 182 4.38 23.43 -8.56
CA LYS A 182 5.79 23.49 -9.03
C LYS A 182 6.44 24.85 -8.72
N ASN A 183 5.74 25.95 -8.96
CA ASN A 183 6.23 27.31 -8.69
C ASN A 183 6.33 27.64 -7.20
N GLU A 184 5.39 27.16 -6.38
CA GLU A 184 5.37 27.42 -4.94
C GLU A 184 6.44 26.59 -4.20
N ILE A 185 6.72 25.36 -4.68
CA ILE A 185 7.87 24.57 -4.25
C ILE A 185 9.20 25.24 -4.67
N ALA A 186 9.30 25.78 -5.89
CA ALA A 186 10.48 26.53 -6.34
C ALA A 186 10.73 27.80 -5.51
N HIS A 187 9.67 28.53 -5.15
CA HIS A 187 9.77 29.70 -4.27
C HIS A 187 10.07 29.34 -2.80
N THR A 188 9.60 28.19 -2.32
CA THR A 188 9.91 27.69 -0.97
C THR A 188 11.37 27.21 -0.86
N HIS A 189 11.92 26.59 -1.92
CA HIS A 189 13.34 26.24 -1.99
C HIS A 189 14.29 27.45 -2.06
N MET A 190 13.87 28.60 -2.60
CA MET A 190 14.69 29.83 -2.56
C MET A 190 14.69 30.54 -1.20
N LYS A 191 13.68 30.33 -0.35
CA LYS A 191 13.65 30.92 1.00
C LYS A 191 14.55 30.17 1.99
N TYR A 192 14.80 28.88 1.79
CA TYR A 192 15.71 28.09 2.64
C TYR A 192 17.20 28.24 2.30
N CYS A 193 17.55 28.87 1.17
CA CYS A 193 18.95 29.08 0.76
C CYS A 193 19.46 30.52 1.01
N LYS A 194 18.85 31.24 1.96
CA LYS A 194 19.28 32.60 2.35
C LYS A 194 19.33 32.78 3.87
N ASN A 195 19.85 31.80 4.60
CA ASN A 195 20.25 32.03 6.00
C ASN A 195 21.45 31.21 6.50
N GLU A 196 22.36 30.80 5.62
CA GLU A 196 23.68 30.29 6.02
C GLU A 196 24.78 31.02 5.23
N ARG A 197 25.06 32.25 5.65
CA ARG A 197 26.33 32.91 5.39
C ARG A 197 26.63 33.83 6.58
N PHE A 198 27.86 33.72 7.10
CA PHE A 198 28.41 34.29 8.34
C PHE A 198 28.06 33.43 9.57
N GLU A 199 28.98 32.75 10.23
CA GLU A 199 30.29 33.25 10.71
C GLU A 199 31.49 32.38 10.33
N SER A 200 32.57 33.07 9.98
CA SER A 200 33.93 32.58 9.84
C SER A 200 34.73 33.01 11.07
N LEU A 201 35.09 32.06 11.94
CA LEU A 201 36.34 31.95 12.72
C LEU A 201 36.26 30.75 13.66
#